data_AF-A0A928VIH0-F1
#
_entry.id   AF-A0A928VIH0-F1
#
_cell.length_a   1.000
_cell.length_b   1.000
_cell.length_c   1.000
_cell.angle_alpha   90.00
_cell.angle_beta   90.00
_cell.angle_gamma   90.00
#
_symmetry.space_group_name_H-M   'P 1'
#
loop_
_entity.id
_entity.type
_entity.pdbx_description
1 polymer ?
#
loop_
_entity_poly.entity_id
_entity_poly.type
_entity_poly.pdbx_seq_one_letter_code
_entity_poly.pdbx_strand_id
1 'polypeptide(L)' 'MKLYLIRHGLAGQHGDYSNDDDRPLTSEGKRKTDQV' A
#
# COMPACT_ATOMS: atom_id res chain seq x y z
N MET A 1 -4.75 -2.86 -27.38
CA MET A 1 -3.77 -2.53 -26.31
C MET A 1 -4.47 -2.65 -24.96
N LYS A 2 -3.81 -3.19 -23.93
CA LYS A 2 -4.41 -3.29 -22.59
C LYS A 2 -3.54 -2.51 -21.60
N LEU A 3 -4.19 -1.71 -20.76
CA LEU A 3 -3.58 -0.93 -19.68
C LEU A 3 -4.24 -1.38 -18.38
N TYR A 4 -3.43 -1.60 -17.35
CA TYR A 4 -3.88 -1.99 -16.02
C TYR A 4 -3.37 -0.97 -15.01
N LEU A 5 -4.25 -0.53 -14.12
CA LEU A 5 -3.97 0.42 -13.05
C LEU A 5 -4.23 -0.30 -11.73
N ILE A 6 -3.21 -0.41 -10.89
CA ILE A 6 -3.28 -1.07 -9.60
C ILE A 6 -2.95 -0.04 -8.53
N ARG A 7 -3.83 0.08 -7.53
CA ARG A 7 -3.59 0.93 -6.36
C ARG A 7 -2.65 0.21 -5.40
N HIS A 8 -1.81 0.97 -4.68
CA HIS A 8 -1.00 0.42 -3.59
C HIS A 8 -1.87 -0.27 -2.52
N GLY A 9 -1.29 -1.25 -1.83
CA GLY A 9 -1.93 -1.96 -0.73
C GLY A 9 -2.17 -1.09 0.51
N LEU A 10 -2.79 -1.68 1.54
CA LEU A 10 -3.05 -1.01 2.81
C LEU A 10 -1.73 -0.61 3.48
N ALA A 11 -1.51 0.70 3.61
CA ALA A 11 -0.32 1.29 4.22
C ALA A 11 -0.58 1.70 5.67
N GLY A 12 0.49 2.09 6.37
CA GLY A 12 0.42 2.68 7.71
C GLY A 12 -0.52 3.88 7.80
N GLN A 13 -0.95 4.22 9.01
CA GLN A 13 -1.83 5.34 9.27
C GLN A 13 -1.14 6.68 8.92
N HIS A 14 -1.91 7.63 8.39
CA HIS A 14 -1.43 8.97 8.11
C HIS A 14 -1.08 9.71 9.41
N GLY A 15 0.06 10.41 9.42
CA GLY A 15 0.54 11.19 10.57
C GLY A 15 1.42 10.44 11.57
N ASP A 16 1.52 9.11 11.47
CA ASP A 16 2.42 8.30 12.32
C ASP A 16 3.88 8.36 11.87
N TYR A 17 4.14 8.89 10.68
CA TYR A 17 5.45 8.92 10.02
C TYR A 17 5.84 10.35 9.71
N SER A 18 7.13 10.68 9.87
CA SER A 18 7.66 12.03 9.61
C SER A 18 7.48 12.46 8.14
N ASN A 19 7.42 11.50 7.22
CA ASN A 19 7.06 11.68 5.83
C ASN A 19 5.97 10.67 5.46
N ASP A 20 4.91 11.13 4.80
CA ASP A 20 3.76 10.30 4.43
C ASP A 20 4.11 9.24 3.37
N ASP A 21 5.14 9.52 2.56
CA ASP A 21 5.64 8.61 1.52
C ASP A 21 6.42 7.42 2.10
N ASP A 22 6.89 7.53 3.35
CA ASP A 22 7.67 6.46 4.01
C ASP A 22 6.77 5.38 4.63
N ARG A 23 5.44 5.51 4.52
CA ARG A 23 4.49 4.58 5.13
C ARG A 23 4.63 3.18 4.52
N PRO A 24 5.04 2.16 5.30
CA PRO A 24 5.12 0.81 4.78
C PRO A 24 3.73 0.18 4.65
N LEU A 25 3.63 -0.87 3.83
CA LEU A 25 2.47 -1.75 3.85
C LEU A 25 2.32 -2.41 5.23
N THR A 26 1.10 -2.43 5.74
CA THR A 26 0.78 -3.21 6.94
C THR A 26 0.89 -4.70 6.64
N SER A 27 0.99 -5.55 7.66
CA SER A 27 1.01 -7.01 7.47
C SER A 27 -0.24 -7.50 6.72
N GLU A 28 -1.40 -6.91 6.99
CA GLU A 28 -2.62 -7.18 6.23
C GLU A 28 -2.55 -6.65 4.80
N GLY A 29 -1.98 -5.46 4.59
CA GLY A 29 -1.77 -4.87 3.28
C GLY A 29 -0.89 -5.74 2.38
N LYS A 30 0.19 -6.30 2.91
CA LYS A 30 1.04 -7.29 2.22
C LYS A 30 0.22 -8.51 1.82
N ARG A 31 -0.44 -9.17 2.78
CA ARG A 31 -1.27 -10.36 2.54
C ARG A 31 -2.34 -10.14 1.47
N LYS A 32 -3.00 -8.98 1.45
CA LYS A 32 -4.04 -8.66 0.47
C LYS A 32 -3.46 -8.37 -0.92
N THR A 33 -2.32 -7.68 -0.98
CA THR A 33 -1.67 -7.34 -2.26
C THR A 33 -1.13 -8.60 -2.94
N ASP A 34 -0.67 -9.59 -2.19
CA ASP A 34 -0.21 -10.89 -2.72
C ASP A 34 -1.33 -11.73 -3.38
N GLN A 35 -2.60 -11.35 -3.20
CA GLN A 35 -3.76 -12.05 -3.74
C GLN A 35 -4.33 -11.39 -5.02
N VAL A 36 -3.68 -10.32 -5.51
CA VAL A 36 -4.12 -9.54 -6.68
C VAL A 36 -3.39 -10.00 -7.94
#